data_AF-A0A1D2TXE1-F1
#
_entry.id   AF-A0A1D2TXE1-F1
#
_cell.length_a   1.000
_cell.length_b   1.000
_cell.length_c   1.000
_cell.angle_alpha   90.00
_cell.angle_beta   90.00
_cell.angle_gamma   90.00
#
_symmetry.space_group_name_H-M   'P 1'
#
loop_
_entity.id
_entity.type
_entity.pdbx_description
1 polymer ?
#
loop_
_entity_poly.entity_id
_entity_poly.type
_entity_poly.pdbx_seq_one_letter_code
_entity_poly.pdbx_strand_id
1 'polypeptide(L)'
;MGDMAIFPRPVSPKSALGDLWGYFRQPRQHKWPLLGVSMTFTWVIVWAFITDANTNTMPTRNKIIYFQSWDANRSDAAIILQQKMDLARRDAILQKKQVEMQKIADAFGIDWRADEARNTARRKEAVKQINAMLDQRLVKAEAEVQPKPSSEPEVAKP
;
A
#
# COMPACT_ATOMS: atom_id res chain seq x y z
N MET A 1 49.81 -4.62 53.33
CA MET A 1 49.06 -3.82 52.34
C MET A 1 48.33 -4.79 51.43
N GLY A 2 47.00 -4.77 51.49
CA GLY A 2 46.13 -5.72 50.79
C GLY A 2 46.00 -5.37 49.32
N ASP A 3 46.11 -6.39 48.47
CA ASP A 3 46.00 -6.31 47.03
C ASP A 3 44.51 -6.10 46.66
N MET A 4 44.15 -4.88 46.24
CA MET A 4 42.82 -4.58 45.72
C MET A 4 42.76 -5.04 44.27
N ALA A 5 42.17 -6.22 44.04
CA ALA A 5 41.91 -6.73 42.70
C ALA A 5 40.98 -5.78 41.92
N ILE A 6 41.53 -5.13 40.88
CA ILE A 6 40.87 -4.13 40.02
C ILE A 6 39.99 -4.76 38.92
N PHE A 7 40.06 -6.08 38.71
CA PHE A 7 39.32 -6.76 37.63
C PHE A 7 38.30 -7.78 38.15
N PRO A 8 37.07 -7.81 37.60
CA PRO A 8 36.08 -8.83 37.95
C PRO A 8 36.58 -10.21 37.54
N ARG A 9 36.38 -11.21 38.39
CA ARG A 9 36.75 -12.59 38.11
C ARG A 9 36.01 -13.09 36.86
N PRO A 10 36.67 -13.82 35.95
CA PRO A 10 36.01 -14.33 34.75
C PRO A 10 34.85 -15.25 35.14
N VAL A 11 33.65 -14.89 34.72
CA VAL A 11 32.46 -15.71 34.91
C VAL A 11 32.54 -16.92 33.99
N SER A 12 32.57 -18.13 34.56
CA SER A 12 32.56 -19.35 33.76
C SER A 12 31.12 -19.68 33.32
N PRO A 13 30.91 -20.22 32.10
CA PRO A 13 29.57 -20.64 31.66
C PRO A 13 28.92 -21.66 32.60
N LYS A 14 29.72 -22.56 33.17
CA LYS A 14 29.28 -23.55 34.15
C LYS A 14 28.78 -22.90 35.44
N SER A 15 29.49 -21.89 35.96
CA SER A 15 29.05 -21.15 37.14
C SER A 15 27.79 -20.32 36.88
N ALA A 16 27.65 -19.72 35.69
CA ALA A 16 26.47 -18.95 35.33
C ALA A 16 25.21 -19.83 35.22
N LEU A 17 25.33 -21.02 34.63
CA LEU A 17 24.23 -22.00 34.59
C LEU A 17 23.87 -22.52 36.00
N GLY A 18 24.87 -22.74 36.86
CA GLY A 18 24.66 -23.14 38.25
C GLY A 18 23.91 -22.08 39.06
N ASP A 19 24.27 -20.81 38.88
CA ASP A 19 23.60 -19.67 39.52
C ASP A 19 22.15 -19.52 39.05
N LEU A 20 21.91 -19.62 37.74
CA LEU A 20 20.58 -19.63 37.15
C LEU A 20 19.70 -20.77 37.72
N TRP A 21 20.25 -21.97 37.81
CA TRP A 21 19.55 -23.13 38.37
C TRP A 21 19.29 -22.97 39.88
N GLY A 22 20.23 -22.37 40.61
CA GLY A 22 20.09 -22.00 42.01
C GLY A 22 18.92 -21.04 42.23
N TYR A 23 18.80 -20.01 41.38
CA TYR A 23 17.67 -19.07 41.40
C TYR A 23 16.32 -19.77 41.18
N PHE A 24 16.24 -20.69 40.22
CA PHE A 24 15.00 -21.45 39.96
C PHE A 24 14.57 -22.36 41.12
N ARG A 25 15.52 -22.90 41.89
CA ARG A 25 15.25 -23.72 43.08
C ARG A 25 14.69 -22.95 44.27
N GLN A 26 14.91 -21.62 44.34
CA GLN A 26 14.38 -20.82 45.45
C GLN A 26 12.83 -20.76 45.43
N PRO A 27 12.15 -20.93 46.57
CA PRO A 27 10.71 -20.78 46.68
C PRO A 27 10.33 -19.29 46.67
N ARG A 28 10.05 -18.74 45.48
CA ARG A 28 9.56 -17.36 45.29
C ARG A 28 8.19 -17.40 44.65
N GLN A 29 7.24 -16.64 45.20
CA GLN A 29 5.82 -16.69 44.80
C GLN A 29 5.60 -16.28 43.32
N HIS A 30 6.33 -15.28 42.82
CA HIS A 30 6.07 -14.69 41.49
C HIS A 30 6.96 -15.21 40.36
N LYS A 31 7.83 -16.20 40.60
CA LYS A 31 8.82 -16.65 39.62
C LYS A 31 8.19 -17.21 38.34
N TRP A 32 7.16 -18.05 38.49
CA TRP A 32 6.48 -18.71 37.38
C TRP A 32 5.55 -17.77 36.62
N PRO A 33 4.74 -16.91 37.28
CA PRO A 33 3.96 -15.89 36.59
C PRO A 33 4.81 -14.93 35.73
N LEU A 34 5.91 -14.41 36.28
CA LEU A 34 6.80 -13.50 35.55
C LEU A 34 7.47 -14.19 34.36
N LEU A 35 7.98 -15.42 34.56
CA LEU A 35 8.55 -16.22 33.48
C LEU A 35 7.51 -16.46 32.37
N GLY A 36 6.29 -16.84 32.76
CA GLY A 36 5.18 -17.07 31.85
C GLY A 36 4.88 -15.83 31.01
N VAL A 37 4.68 -14.67 31.66
CA VAL A 37 4.42 -13.40 30.97
C VAL A 37 5.55 -13.04 30.00
N SER A 38 6.81 -13.16 30.43
CA SER A 38 7.96 -12.87 29.59
C SER A 38 8.01 -13.78 28.36
N MET A 39 7.79 -15.08 28.55
CA MET A 39 7.74 -16.05 27.45
C MET A 39 6.55 -15.77 26.52
N THR A 40 5.39 -15.42 27.06
CA THR A 40 4.19 -15.08 26.28
C THR A 40 4.42 -13.88 25.40
N PHE A 41 4.93 -12.76 25.93
CA PHE A 41 5.23 -11.58 25.11
C PHE A 41 6.25 -11.89 24.01
N THR A 42 7.31 -12.61 24.35
CA THR A 42 8.34 -13.01 23.37
C THR A 42 7.73 -13.88 22.26
N TRP A 43 6.90 -14.86 22.64
CA TRP A 43 6.19 -15.72 21.70
C TRP A 43 5.24 -14.92 20.81
N VAL A 44 4.44 -14.02 21.39
CA VAL A 44 3.47 -13.20 20.64
C VAL A 44 4.17 -12.34 19.59
N ILE A 45 5.30 -11.72 19.94
CA ILE A 45 6.08 -10.91 19.00
C ILE A 45 6.60 -11.79 17.85
N VAL A 46 7.23 -12.93 18.15
CA VAL A 46 7.75 -13.85 17.12
C VAL A 46 6.61 -14.38 16.24
N TRP A 47 5.49 -14.77 16.86
CA TRP A 47 4.31 -15.25 16.16
C TRP A 47 3.73 -14.19 15.23
N ALA A 48 3.61 -12.94 15.68
CA ALA A 48 3.15 -11.84 14.86
C ALA A 48 4.03 -11.63 13.63
N PHE A 49 5.36 -11.67 13.79
CA PHE A 49 6.29 -11.58 12.66
C PHE A 49 6.14 -12.76 11.68
N ILE A 50 5.97 -13.99 12.17
CA ILE A 50 5.76 -15.16 11.31
C ILE A 50 4.44 -15.04 10.52
N THR A 51 3.37 -14.61 11.17
CA THR A 51 2.07 -14.40 10.52
C THR A 51 2.12 -13.26 9.51
N ASP A 52 2.81 -12.16 9.83
CA ASP A 52 2.97 -11.01 8.93
C ASP A 52 3.88 -11.32 7.73
N ALA A 53 4.94 -12.11 7.92
CA ALA A 53 5.82 -12.56 6.84
C ALA A 53 5.04 -13.30 5.74
N ASN A 54 4.05 -14.11 6.11
CA ASN A 54 3.20 -14.82 5.15
C ASN A 54 2.18 -13.93 4.42
N THR A 55 1.87 -12.74 4.97
CA THR A 55 0.78 -11.90 4.46
C THR A 55 1.30 -10.67 3.69
N ASN A 56 2.35 -10.01 4.18
CA ASN A 56 2.87 -8.76 3.62
C ASN A 56 4.27 -8.84 3.02
N THR A 57 5.13 -9.73 3.54
CA THR A 57 6.59 -9.66 3.28
C THR A 57 7.10 -10.74 2.33
N MET A 58 6.28 -11.75 2.03
CA MET A 58 6.65 -12.78 1.07
C MET A 58 6.76 -12.12 -0.32
N PRO A 59 7.91 -12.24 -1.03
CA PRO A 59 8.03 -11.73 -2.38
C PRO A 59 6.94 -12.40 -3.21
N THR A 60 5.90 -11.65 -3.57
CA THR A 60 4.88 -12.16 -4.47
C THR A 60 5.61 -12.53 -5.74
N ARG A 61 5.71 -13.84 -6.02
CA ARG A 61 6.32 -14.39 -7.24
C ARG A 61 5.94 -13.47 -8.39
N ASN A 62 6.92 -12.91 -9.10
CA ASN A 62 6.71 -11.90 -10.15
C ASN A 62 5.45 -12.27 -10.93
N LYS A 63 4.34 -11.57 -10.66
CA LYS A 63 3.09 -11.82 -11.36
C LYS A 63 3.32 -11.27 -12.75
N ILE A 64 3.56 -12.16 -13.71
CA ILE A 64 3.49 -11.79 -15.12
C ILE A 64 2.01 -11.53 -15.36
N ILE A 65 1.60 -10.27 -15.18
CA ILE A 65 0.27 -9.82 -15.51
C ILE A 65 0.23 -9.76 -17.03
N TYR A 66 -0.31 -10.80 -17.65
CA TYR A 66 -0.64 -10.78 -19.06
C TYR A 66 -1.87 -9.88 -19.22
N PHE A 67 -1.64 -8.65 -19.66
CA PHE A 67 -2.72 -7.82 -20.15
C PHE A 67 -3.20 -8.47 -21.45
N GLN A 68 -4.45 -8.93 -21.50
CA GLN A 68 -5.06 -9.26 -22.79
C GLN A 68 -4.98 -8.00 -23.65
N SER A 69 -4.25 -8.10 -24.76
CA SER A 69 -4.31 -7.09 -25.80
C SER A 69 -5.77 -6.92 -26.17
N TRP A 70 -6.30 -5.71 -25.98
CA TRP A 70 -7.65 -5.34 -26.42
C TRP A 70 -7.87 -5.79 -27.87
N ASP A 71 -9.13 -6.08 -28.22
CA ASP A 71 -9.54 -6.32 -29.61
C ASP A 71 -8.94 -5.23 -30.50
N ALA A 72 -8.13 -5.62 -31.48
CA ALA A 72 -7.43 -4.70 -32.37
C ALA A 72 -8.41 -3.84 -33.19
N ASN A 73 -9.67 -4.26 -33.30
CA ASN A 73 -10.72 -3.56 -34.03
C ASN A 73 -11.52 -2.58 -33.16
N ARG A 74 -11.14 -2.40 -31.88
CA ARG A 74 -11.85 -1.48 -30.99
C ARG A 74 -11.59 -0.03 -31.40
N SER A 75 -12.66 0.76 -31.55
CA SER A 75 -12.53 2.18 -31.89
C SER A 75 -11.95 3.01 -30.74
N ASP A 76 -11.14 4.01 -31.09
CA ASP A 76 -10.55 4.94 -30.14
C ASP A 76 -11.61 5.71 -29.33
N ALA A 77 -12.75 6.04 -29.94
CA ALA A 77 -13.88 6.64 -29.24
C ALA A 77 -14.42 5.74 -28.13
N ALA A 78 -14.56 4.43 -28.38
CA ALA A 78 -14.99 3.47 -27.36
C ALA A 78 -13.98 3.30 -26.22
N ILE A 79 -12.68 3.47 -26.50
CA ILE A 79 -11.62 3.46 -25.48
C ILE A 79 -11.75 4.69 -24.58
N ILE A 80 -11.91 5.87 -25.16
CA ILE A 80 -12.00 7.14 -24.43
C ILE A 80 -13.26 7.19 -23.55
N LEU A 81 -14.39 6.70 -24.06
CA LEU A 81 -15.63 6.59 -23.26
C LEU A 81 -15.43 5.67 -22.04
N GLN A 82 -14.76 4.53 -22.22
CA GLN A 82 -14.44 3.65 -21.09
C GLN A 82 -13.50 4.34 -20.10
N GLN A 83 -12.48 5.06 -20.57
CA GLN A 83 -11.56 5.80 -19.69
C GLN A 83 -12.31 6.83 -18.84
N LYS A 84 -13.33 7.49 -19.40
CA LYS A 84 -14.18 8.44 -18.67
C LYS A 84 -15.01 7.75 -17.59
N MET A 85 -15.59 6.58 -17.89
CA MET A 85 -16.31 5.77 -16.90
C MET A 85 -15.40 5.25 -15.78
N ASP A 86 -14.20 4.76 -16.14
CA ASP A 86 -13.23 4.25 -15.17
C ASP A 86 -12.66 5.36 -14.29
N LEU A 87 -12.47 6.56 -14.82
CA LEU A 87 -12.10 7.74 -14.04
C LEU A 87 -13.17 8.07 -12.99
N ALA A 88 -14.45 8.10 -13.37
CA ALA A 88 -15.54 8.35 -12.44
C ALA A 88 -15.63 7.26 -11.36
N ARG A 89 -15.48 5.99 -11.74
CA ARG A 89 -15.45 4.86 -10.80
C ARG A 89 -14.30 4.96 -9.80
N ARG A 90 -13.09 5.30 -10.29
CA ARG A 90 -11.90 5.47 -9.44
C ARG A 90 -12.06 6.62 -8.46
N ASP A 91 -12.59 7.76 -8.92
CA ASP A 91 -12.86 8.89 -8.02
C ASP A 91 -13.81 8.49 -6.90
N ALA A 92 -14.93 7.83 -7.22
CA ALA A 92 -15.88 7.33 -6.21
C ALA A 92 -15.24 6.38 -5.18
N ILE A 93 -14.33 5.49 -5.61
CA ILE A 93 -13.59 4.61 -4.69
C ILE A 93 -12.67 5.42 -3.78
N LEU A 94 -11.96 6.42 -4.31
CA LEU A 94 -11.09 7.29 -3.54
C LEU A 94 -11.86 8.10 -2.49
N GLN A 95 -13.06 8.61 -2.83
CA GLN A 95 -13.94 9.30 -1.88
C GLN A 95 -14.30 8.38 -0.70
N LYS A 96 -14.70 7.14 -0.98
CA LYS A 96 -15.05 6.17 0.06
C LYS A 96 -13.88 5.90 1.01
N LYS A 97 -12.68 5.69 0.46
CA LYS A 97 -11.47 5.51 1.26
C LYS A 97 -11.13 6.76 2.08
N GLN A 98 -11.34 7.95 1.54
CA GLN A 98 -11.14 9.19 2.30
C GLN A 98 -12.07 9.29 3.50
N VAL A 99 -13.37 9.01 3.33
CA VAL A 99 -14.33 9.01 4.44
C VAL A 99 -13.96 7.98 5.52
N GLU A 100 -13.44 6.82 5.13
CA GLU A 100 -12.94 5.82 6.08
C GLU A 100 -11.74 6.35 6.88
N MET A 101 -10.77 6.96 6.20
CA MET A 101 -9.60 7.56 6.83
C MET A 101 -9.94 8.76 7.73
N GLN A 102 -10.97 9.54 7.39
CA GLN A 102 -11.45 10.65 8.21
C GLN A 102 -11.99 10.16 9.57
N LYS A 103 -12.73 9.04 9.58
CA LYS A 103 -13.21 8.43 10.83
C LYS A 103 -12.04 8.00 11.73
N ILE A 104 -10.98 7.47 11.12
CA ILE A 104 -9.76 7.10 11.83
C ILE A 104 -9.09 8.37 12.38
N ALA A 105 -8.95 9.41 11.56
CA ALA A 105 -8.38 10.69 11.97
C ALA A 105 -9.14 11.31 13.16
N ASP A 106 -10.47 11.29 13.14
CA ASP A 106 -11.31 11.77 14.25
C ASP A 106 -11.07 10.96 15.54
N ALA A 107 -10.94 9.63 15.44
CA ALA A 107 -10.64 8.77 16.59
C ALA A 107 -9.27 9.06 17.21
N PHE A 108 -8.30 9.51 16.41
CA PHE A 108 -6.95 9.88 16.85
C PHE A 108 -6.76 11.39 17.10
N GLY A 109 -7.81 12.20 16.95
CA GLY A 109 -7.76 13.65 17.18
C GLY A 109 -6.91 14.43 16.17
N ILE A 110 -6.72 13.90 14.96
CA ILE A 110 -5.97 14.55 13.88
C ILE A 110 -6.89 15.55 13.17
N ASP A 111 -6.48 16.83 13.07
CA ASP A 111 -7.25 17.81 12.30
C ASP A 111 -6.98 17.67 10.80
N TRP A 112 -8.02 17.27 10.06
CA TRP A 112 -7.95 17.00 8.62
C TRP A 112 -8.82 17.95 7.78
N ARG A 113 -9.67 18.78 8.41
CA ARG A 113 -10.74 19.53 7.71
C ARG A 113 -10.18 20.60 6.77
N ALA A 114 -9.12 21.28 7.21
CA ALA A 114 -8.45 22.30 6.40
C ALA A 114 -7.74 21.69 5.17
N ASP A 115 -7.14 20.52 5.34
CA ASP A 115 -6.49 19.80 4.23
C ASP A 115 -7.50 19.22 3.25
N GLU A 116 -8.61 18.68 3.73
CA GLU A 116 -9.66 18.15 2.86
C GLU A 116 -10.27 19.26 1.99
N ALA A 117 -10.56 20.44 2.55
CA ALA A 117 -11.07 21.56 1.77
C ALA A 117 -10.13 21.94 0.61
N ARG A 118 -8.82 22.00 0.86
CA ARG A 118 -7.81 22.27 -0.18
C ARG A 118 -7.72 21.15 -1.21
N ASN A 119 -7.69 19.90 -0.75
CA ASN A 119 -7.50 18.73 -1.60
C ASN A 119 -8.73 18.45 -2.46
N THR A 120 -9.95 18.69 -1.94
CA THR A 120 -11.20 18.54 -2.69
C THR A 120 -11.29 19.55 -3.83
N ALA A 121 -10.88 20.81 -3.60
CA ALA A 121 -10.83 21.85 -4.64
C ALA A 121 -9.86 21.44 -5.76
N ARG A 122 -8.60 21.14 -5.40
CA ARG A 122 -7.56 20.69 -6.36
C ARG A 122 -7.98 19.44 -7.13
N ARG A 123 -8.60 18.48 -6.46
CA ARG A 123 -9.09 17.25 -7.10
C ARG A 123 -10.20 17.53 -8.09
N LYS A 124 -11.19 18.37 -7.74
CA LYS A 124 -12.28 18.75 -8.65
C LYS A 124 -11.74 19.43 -9.89
N GLU A 125 -10.77 20.32 -9.73
CA GLU A 125 -10.08 20.98 -10.85
C GLU A 125 -9.33 19.97 -11.72
N ALA A 126 -8.55 19.06 -11.12
CA ALA A 126 -7.83 18.03 -11.84
C ALA A 126 -8.77 17.09 -12.62
N VAL A 127 -9.84 16.59 -11.99
CA VAL A 127 -10.84 15.73 -12.65
C VAL A 127 -11.52 16.47 -13.79
N LYS A 128 -11.81 17.77 -13.63
CA LYS A 128 -12.37 18.61 -14.70
C LYS A 128 -11.40 18.75 -15.87
N GLN A 129 -10.12 19.00 -15.61
CA GLN A 129 -9.08 19.10 -16.65
C GLN A 129 -8.92 17.78 -17.41
N ILE A 130 -8.91 16.66 -16.70
CA ILE A 130 -8.80 15.33 -17.31
C ILE A 130 -10.03 15.04 -18.18
N ASN A 131 -11.24 15.32 -17.69
CA ASN A 131 -12.46 15.14 -18.48
C ASN A 131 -12.46 16.01 -19.74
N ALA A 132 -12.05 17.27 -19.64
CA ALA A 132 -11.95 18.15 -20.80
C ALA A 132 -10.94 17.62 -21.84
N MET A 133 -9.80 17.09 -21.39
CA MET A 133 -8.82 16.47 -22.27
C MET A 133 -9.36 15.20 -22.94
N LEU A 134 -10.09 14.35 -22.19
CA LEU A 134 -10.74 13.16 -22.75
C LEU A 134 -11.80 13.55 -23.79
N ASP A 135 -12.57 14.61 -23.54
CA ASP A 135 -13.58 15.10 -24.48
C ASP A 135 -12.94 15.64 -25.78
N GLN A 136 -11.82 16.37 -25.68
CA GLN A 136 -11.06 16.79 -26.86
C GLN A 136 -10.54 15.59 -27.66
N ARG A 137 -10.07 14.55 -26.97
CA ARG A 137 -9.61 13.32 -27.62
C ARG A 137 -10.75 12.55 -28.26
N LEU A 138 -11.94 12.57 -27.64
CA LEU A 138 -13.13 11.93 -28.18
C LEU A 138 -13.51 12.58 -29.52
N VAL A 139 -13.59 13.91 -29.56
CA VAL A 139 -13.89 14.66 -30.79
C VAL A 139 -12.86 14.36 -31.88
N LYS A 140 -11.57 14.29 -31.53
CA LYS A 140 -10.52 13.94 -32.49
C LYS A 140 -10.69 12.51 -33.03
N ALA A 141 -10.96 11.54 -32.16
CA ALA A 141 -11.19 10.16 -32.55
C ALA A 141 -12.43 10.00 -33.43
N GLU A 142 -13.52 10.72 -33.13
CA GLU A 142 -14.74 10.75 -33.95
C GLU A 142 -14.49 11.40 -35.32
N ALA A 143 -13.65 12.42 -35.40
CA ALA A 143 -13.27 13.08 -36.65
C ALA A 143 -12.37 12.20 -37.54
N GLU A 144 -11.48 11.40 -36.96
CA GLU A 144 -10.61 10.46 -37.69
C GLU A 144 -11.40 9.26 -38.27
N VAL A 145 -12.54 8.92 -37.67
CA VAL A 145 -13.45 7.87 -38.17
C VAL A 145 -14.31 8.36 -39.34
N GLN A 146 -14.49 9.68 -39.52
CA GLN A 146 -15.18 10.21 -40.70
C GLN A 146 -14.24 10.21 -41.92
N PRO A 147 -14.65 9.62 -43.07
CA PRO A 147 -13.78 9.53 -44.23
C PRO A 147 -13.42 10.93 -44.73
N LYS A 148 -12.12 11.21 -44.83
CA LYS A 148 -11.58 12.37 -45.57
C LYS A 148 -12.20 12.33 -46.99
N PRO A 149 -12.88 13.40 -47.47
CA PRO A 149 -13.35 13.41 -48.85
C PRO A 149 -12.13 13.30 -49.74
N SER A 150 -12.12 12.26 -50.58
CA SER A 150 -11.11 12.00 -51.59
C SER A 150 -10.98 13.21 -52.52
N SER A 151 -9.98 14.04 -52.29
CA SER A 151 -9.55 15.06 -53.24
C SER A 151 -8.43 14.47 -54.09
N GLU A 152 -8.77 13.84 -55.22
CA GLU A 152 -7.90 13.88 -56.40
C GLU A 152 -8.75 13.76 -57.67
N PRO A 153 -8.51 14.61 -58.68
CA PRO A 153 -9.44 14.80 -59.79
C PRO A 153 -9.26 13.75 -60.88
N GLU A 154 -10.39 13.40 -61.46
CA GLU A 154 -10.61 12.91 -62.81
C GLU A 154 -9.48 13.29 -63.79
N VAL A 155 -8.73 12.29 -64.29
CA VAL A 155 -8.07 12.38 -65.58
C VAL A 155 -8.49 11.20 -66.43
N ALA A 156 -9.35 11.51 -67.38
CA ALA A 156 -9.86 10.63 -68.41
C ALA A 156 -8.78 10.33 -69.47
N LYS A 157 -8.66 9.03 -69.80
CA LYS A 157 -8.54 8.44 -71.15
C LYS A 157 -7.27 8.74 -71.99
N PRO A 158 -7.03 8.06 -73.15
CA PRO A 158 -7.90 7.16 -73.94
C PRO A 158 -7.75 5.66 -73.69
#